data_AF-A0A841WGC9-F1
#
_entry.id   AF-A0A841WGC9-F1
#
_cell.length_a   1.000
_cell.length_b   1.000
_cell.length_c   1.000
_cell.angle_alpha   90.00
_cell.angle_beta   90.00
_cell.angle_gamma   90.00
#
_symmetry.space_group_name_H-M   'P 1'
#
loop_
_entity.id
_entity.type
_entity.pdbx_description
1 polymer ?
#
loop_
_entity_poly.entity_id
_entity_poly.type
_entity_poly.pdbx_seq_one_letter_code
_entity_poly.pdbx_strand_id
1 'polypeptide(L)'
;MSDTSKRGFASMDEDKQREIASKGGQAAHEKGTAHEFTPEEAREAGHKGGEAVSQDREHMAEIGREGGKSSHKGSRNQDNKDSDTQEKGTQGGTSEQHSKAGRQSHKNK
;
A
#
# COMPACT_ATOMS: atom_id res chain seq x y z
N MET A 1 33.74 -27.49 21.85
CA MET A 1 32.60 -27.33 20.93
C MET A 1 31.64 -26.34 21.59
N SER A 2 31.52 -25.11 21.09
CA SER A 2 30.64 -24.10 21.69
C SER A 2 29.20 -24.34 21.25
N ASP A 3 28.35 -24.78 22.18
CA ASP A 3 26.89 -24.79 22.02
C ASP A 3 26.40 -23.38 21.70
N THR A 4 26.10 -23.12 20.42
CA THR A 4 25.28 -21.98 19.98
C THR A 4 23.83 -22.24 20.39
N SER A 5 23.61 -22.26 21.70
CA SER A 5 22.27 -22.28 22.30
C SER A 5 21.47 -21.13 21.69
N LYS A 6 20.27 -21.43 21.17
CA LYS A 6 19.26 -20.52 20.60
C LYS A 6 19.06 -19.28 21.51
N ARG A 7 19.90 -18.26 21.36
CA ARG A 7 19.91 -17.04 22.17
C ARG A 7 19.96 -15.85 21.24
N GLY A 8 19.21 -14.81 21.61
CA GLY A 8 19.14 -13.55 20.88
C GLY A 8 17.85 -13.34 20.13
N PHE A 9 17.83 -12.25 19.35
CA PHE A 9 16.64 -11.73 18.68
C PHE A 9 16.06 -12.69 17.63
N ALA A 10 16.91 -13.50 17.00
CA ALA A 10 16.50 -14.49 15.99
C ALA A 10 15.91 -15.78 16.57
N SER A 11 16.05 -16.01 17.88
CA SER A 11 15.49 -17.17 18.58
C SER A 11 14.19 -16.88 19.34
N MET A 12 13.68 -15.65 19.26
CA MET A 12 12.39 -15.26 19.83
C MET A 12 11.23 -15.64 18.90
N ASP A 13 10.02 -15.69 19.45
CA ASP A 13 8.78 -15.82 18.66
C ASP A 13 8.64 -14.66 17.66
N GLU A 14 8.13 -14.96 16.46
CA GLU A 14 8.02 -14.01 15.34
C GLU A 14 7.18 -12.78 15.69
N ASP A 15 6.07 -12.97 16.42
CA ASP A 15 5.22 -11.86 16.86
C ASP A 15 5.98 -10.90 17.78
N LYS A 16 6.76 -11.46 18.71
CA LYS A 16 7.57 -10.68 19.64
C LYS A 16 8.72 -9.98 18.92
N GLN A 17 9.32 -10.64 17.93
CA GLN A 17 10.35 -10.06 17.08
C GLN A 17 9.80 -8.86 16.31
N ARG A 18 8.62 -9.00 15.69
CA ARG A 18 7.94 -7.94 14.95
C ARG A 18 7.57 -6.78 15.85
N GLU A 19 7.06 -7.04 17.05
CA GLU A 19 6.72 -6.01 18.02
C GLU A 19 7.95 -5.20 18.43
N ILE A 20 9.06 -5.87 18.74
CA ILE A 20 10.31 -5.20 19.12
C ILE A 20 10.89 -4.42 17.94
N ALA A 21 10.87 -4.99 16.73
CA ALA A 21 11.32 -4.29 15.52
C ALA A 21 10.49 -3.03 15.25
N SER A 22 9.17 -3.13 15.40
CA SER A 22 8.24 -2.01 15.24
C SER A 22 8.51 -0.91 16.28
N LYS A 23 8.68 -1.28 17.56
CA LYS A 23 9.03 -0.34 18.64
C LYS A 23 10.39 0.30 18.42
N GLY A 24 11.36 -0.44 17.90
CA GLY A 24 12.69 0.08 17.57
C GLY A 24 12.65 1.15 16.48
N GLY A 25 11.87 0.91 15.42
CA GLY A 25 11.66 1.90 14.35
C GLY A 25 10.97 3.17 14.85
N GLN A 26 9.90 3.03 15.62
CA GLN A 26 9.19 4.16 16.23
C GLN A 26 10.10 4.98 17.14
N ALA A 27 10.83 4.31 18.04
CA ALA A 27 11.75 4.97 18.95
C ALA A 27 12.89 5.69 18.21
N ALA A 28 13.36 5.17 17.07
CA ALA A 28 14.43 5.81 16.29
C ALA A 28 13.96 7.13 15.66
N HIS A 29 12.71 7.18 15.17
CA HIS A 29 12.05 8.39 14.68
C HIS A 29 11.75 9.37 15.82
N GLU A 30 11.15 8.91 16.92
CA GLU A 30 10.86 9.75 18.09
C GLU A 30 12.13 10.40 18.67
N LYS A 31 13.26 9.68 18.66
CA LYS A 31 14.55 10.19 19.14
C LYS A 31 15.31 11.04 18.11
N GLY A 32 14.79 11.20 16.90
CA GLY A 32 15.46 11.94 15.82
C GLY A 32 16.79 11.32 15.36
N THR A 33 17.00 10.03 15.64
CA THR A 33 18.17 9.27 15.17
C THR A 33 17.96 8.69 13.77
N ALA A 34 16.69 8.57 13.35
CA ALA A 34 16.33 8.19 12.00
C ALA A 34 16.45 9.39 11.05
N HIS A 35 16.62 9.10 9.76
CA HIS A 35 16.51 10.11 8.71
C HIS A 35 15.06 10.57 8.62
N GLU A 36 14.83 11.84 8.87
CA GLU A 36 13.53 12.48 8.66
C GLU A 36 13.42 12.82 7.17
N PHE A 37 12.51 12.13 6.48
CA PHE A 37 12.25 12.43 5.08
C PHE A 37 11.47 13.72 4.97
N THR A 38 11.99 14.66 4.19
CA THR A 38 11.16 15.76 3.71
C THR A 38 10.01 15.21 2.86
N PRO A 39 8.85 15.89 2.78
CA PRO A 39 7.73 15.46 1.91
C PRO A 39 8.17 15.22 0.47
N GLU A 40 9.09 16.02 -0.04
CA GLU A 40 9.69 15.91 -1.36
C GLU A 40 10.53 14.63 -1.49
N GLU A 41 11.42 14.34 -0.53
CA GLU A 41 12.24 13.11 -0.54
C GLU A 41 11.39 11.85 -0.37
N ALA A 42 10.37 11.88 0.51
CA ALA A 42 9.44 10.76 0.66
C ALA A 42 8.70 10.47 -0.65
N ARG A 43 8.32 11.52 -1.37
CA ARG A 43 7.70 11.41 -2.69
C ARG A 43 8.67 10.85 -3.73
N GLU A 44 9.91 11.30 -3.75
CA GLU A 44 10.94 10.78 -4.68
C GLU A 44 11.27 9.32 -4.40
N ALA A 45 11.44 8.94 -3.13
CA ALA A 45 11.67 7.57 -2.71
C ALA A 45 10.48 6.67 -3.09
N GLY A 46 9.25 7.14 -2.84
CA GLY A 46 8.03 6.45 -3.25
C GLY A 46 7.92 6.31 -4.78
N HIS A 47 8.27 7.36 -5.52
CA HIS A 47 8.30 7.34 -6.99
C HIS A 47 9.30 6.30 -7.49
N LYS A 48 10.54 6.32 -7.00
CA LYS A 48 11.60 5.40 -7.39
C LYS A 48 11.25 3.94 -7.06
N GLY A 49 10.68 3.70 -5.88
CA GLY A 49 10.18 2.37 -5.50
C GLY A 49 9.03 1.91 -6.40
N GLY A 50 8.07 2.80 -6.67
CA GLY A 50 6.97 2.53 -7.58
C GLY A 50 7.42 2.28 -9.02
N GLU A 51 8.41 3.01 -9.51
CA GLU A 51 8.99 2.85 -10.85
C GLU A 51 9.69 1.49 -11.00
N ALA A 52 10.45 1.06 -9.98
CA ALA A 52 11.07 -0.25 -9.95
C ALA A 52 10.04 -1.39 -9.98
N VAL A 53 8.93 -1.22 -9.27
CA VAL A 53 7.88 -2.26 -9.13
C VAL A 53 6.91 -2.24 -10.32
N SER A 54 6.65 -1.09 -10.94
CA SER A 54 5.63 -0.91 -11.99
C SER A 54 6.05 -1.32 -13.40
N GLN A 55 7.22 -1.94 -13.58
CA GLN A 55 7.70 -2.40 -14.88
C GLN A 55 6.74 -3.41 -15.52
N ASP A 56 6.10 -4.27 -14.72
CA ASP A 56 5.06 -5.18 -15.18
C ASP A 56 3.65 -4.59 -14.97
N ARG A 57 3.13 -4.00 -16.05
CA ARG A 57 1.79 -3.40 -16.06
C ARG A 57 0.68 -4.43 -15.86
N GLU A 58 0.81 -5.63 -16.39
CA GLU A 58 -0.24 -6.65 -16.30
C GLU A 58 -0.38 -7.15 -14.86
N HIS A 59 0.76 -7.43 -14.23
CA HIS A 59 0.85 -7.79 -12.82
C HIS A 59 0.32 -6.68 -11.89
N MET A 60 0.69 -5.42 -12.13
CA MET A 60 0.16 -4.29 -11.35
C MET A 60 -1.35 -4.12 -11.51
N ALA A 61 -1.88 -4.35 -12.70
CA ALA A 61 -3.32 -4.32 -12.94
C ALA A 61 -4.07 -5.46 -12.24
N GLU A 62 -3.45 -6.63 -12.10
CA GLU A 62 -3.99 -7.74 -11.31
C GLU A 62 -4.02 -7.43 -9.82
N ILE A 63 -2.89 -6.98 -9.24
CA ILE A 63 -2.80 -6.55 -7.84
C ILE A 63 -3.82 -5.46 -7.53
N GLY A 64 -3.92 -4.43 -8.38
CA GLY A 64 -4.89 -3.35 -8.20
C GLY A 64 -6.35 -3.85 -8.23
N ARG A 65 -6.66 -4.80 -9.11
CA ARG A 65 -7.99 -5.44 -9.16
C ARG A 65 -8.28 -6.24 -7.90
N GLU A 66 -7.31 -6.98 -7.37
CA GLU A 66 -7.46 -7.75 -6.13
C GLU A 66 -7.63 -6.85 -4.88
N GLY A 67 -6.82 -5.80 -4.78
CA GLY A 67 -6.94 -4.79 -3.72
C GLY A 67 -8.29 -4.09 -3.74
N GLY A 68 -8.79 -3.74 -4.93
CA GLY A 68 -10.12 -3.14 -5.10
C GLY A 68 -11.28 -4.07 -4.69
N LYS A 69 -11.18 -5.37 -4.97
CA LYS A 69 -12.19 -6.35 -4.53
C LYS A 69 -12.23 -6.49 -3.01
N SER A 70 -11.07 -6.38 -2.35
CA SER A 70 -10.95 -6.51 -0.90
C SER A 70 -11.47 -5.29 -0.15
N SER A 71 -11.31 -4.08 -0.70
CA SER A 71 -11.80 -2.84 -0.10
C SER A 71 -13.33 -2.68 -0.17
N HIS A 72 -14.00 -3.32 -1.13
CA HIS A 72 -15.47 -3.27 -1.27
C HIS A 72 -16.24 -4.11 -0.24
N LYS A 73 -15.57 -5.01 0.50
CA LYS A 73 -16.22 -5.82 1.54
C LYS A 73 -16.43 -5.07 2.86
N GLY A 74 -15.80 -3.91 3.06
CA GLY A 74 -15.89 -3.13 4.30
C GLY A 74 -16.97 -2.05 4.35
N SER A 75 -17.70 -1.79 3.26
CA SER A 75 -18.57 -0.61 3.15
C SER A 75 -20.01 -0.90 2.72
N ARG A 76 -20.55 -2.10 3.03
CA ARG A 76 -21.98 -2.39 2.90
C ARG A 76 -22.62 -2.49 4.28
N ASN A 77 -22.72 -1.34 4.96
CA ASN A 77 -23.75 -1.20 5.98
C ASN A 77 -25.02 -0.71 5.27
N GLN A 78 -26.12 -1.38 5.59
CA GLN A 78 -27.45 -1.22 5.00
C GLN A 78 -27.89 0.24 4.89
N ASP A 79 -28.47 0.61 3.74
CA ASP A 79 -29.75 1.32 3.74
C ASP A 79 -30.52 1.01 2.45
N ASN A 80 -31.70 0.43 2.63
CA ASN A 80 -32.68 0.09 1.60
C ASN A 80 -33.33 1.35 1.03
N LYS A 81 -33.46 1.44 -0.30
CA LYS A 81 -34.74 1.63 -1.01
C LYS A 81 -34.55 1.93 -2.52
N ASP A 82 -35.18 1.07 -3.30
CA ASP A 82 -36.03 1.40 -4.45
C ASP A 82 -35.39 1.80 -5.81
N SER A 83 -36.10 1.36 -6.85
CA SER A 83 -36.01 1.65 -8.29
C SER A 83 -34.87 1.02 -9.11
N ASP A 84 -35.21 -0.12 -9.70
CA ASP A 84 -35.20 -0.34 -11.16
C ASP A 84 -34.28 0.59 -11.98
N THR A 85 -33.00 0.24 -12.09
CA THR A 85 -32.17 0.71 -13.20
C THR A 85 -31.09 -0.32 -13.53
N GLN A 86 -31.25 -0.85 -14.73
CA GLN A 86 -30.30 -1.53 -15.59
C GLN A 86 -28.83 -1.50 -15.14
N GLU A 87 -28.26 -2.69 -15.06
CA GLU A 87 -26.86 -3.03 -14.78
C GLU A 87 -25.83 -1.95 -15.14
N LYS A 88 -25.25 -1.34 -14.11
CA LYS A 88 -23.91 -0.74 -14.19
C LYS A 88 -23.33 -0.67 -12.78
N GLY A 89 -22.80 -1.80 -12.31
CA GLY A 89 -21.81 -1.73 -11.24
C GLY A 89 -20.75 -0.72 -11.67
N THR A 90 -20.38 0.19 -10.78
CA THR A 90 -19.29 1.16 -10.94
C THR A 90 -17.95 0.42 -10.99
N GLN A 91 -17.80 -0.42 -12.01
CA GLN A 91 -16.56 -0.99 -12.45
C GLN A 91 -15.72 0.20 -12.88
N GLY A 92 -14.72 0.53 -12.05
CA GLY A 92 -13.76 1.59 -12.32
C GLY A 92 -13.37 1.55 -13.79
N GLY A 93 -13.43 2.73 -14.43
CA GLY A 93 -13.29 2.85 -15.88
C GLY A 93 -12.11 2.05 -16.42
N THR A 94 -12.22 1.64 -17.68
CA THR A 94 -11.19 0.87 -18.39
C THR A 94 -9.79 1.49 -18.21
N SER A 95 -8.74 0.66 -18.29
CA SER A 95 -7.33 1.11 -18.19
C SER A 95 -7.03 2.33 -19.09
N GLU A 96 -7.73 2.43 -20.21
CA GLU A 96 -7.64 3.54 -21.16
C GLU A 96 -8.31 4.83 -20.65
N GLN A 97 -9.46 4.72 -19.98
CA GLN A 97 -10.11 5.85 -19.30
C GLN A 97 -9.26 6.38 -18.15
N HIS A 98 -8.63 5.50 -17.36
CA HIS A 98 -7.73 5.90 -16.26
C HIS A 98 -6.47 6.60 -16.80
N SER A 99 -5.90 6.07 -17.89
CA SER A 99 -4.75 6.67 -18.58
C SER A 99 -5.09 8.05 -19.16
N LYS A 100 -6.31 8.22 -19.70
CA LYS A 100 -6.81 9.50 -20.21
C LYS A 100 -7.04 10.52 -19.11
N ALA A 101 -7.59 10.10 -17.97
CA ALA A 101 -7.78 10.94 -16.79
C ALA A 101 -6.43 11.41 -16.20
N GLY A 102 -5.46 10.51 -16.07
CA GLY A 102 -4.11 10.86 -15.62
C GLY A 102 -3.40 11.87 -16.55
N ARG A 103 -3.58 11.72 -17.86
CA ARG A 103 -3.06 12.67 -18.86
C ARG A 103 -3.74 14.05 -18.82
N GLN A 104 -5.01 14.13 -18.42
CA GLN A 104 -5.74 15.40 -18.32
C GLN A 104 -5.35 16.23 -17.09
N SER A 105 -4.89 15.61 -16.00
CA SER A 105 -4.53 16.28 -14.74
C SER A 105 -3.32 17.24 -14.85
N HIS A 106 -2.50 17.15 -15.89
CA HIS A 106 -1.33 18.02 -16.08
C HIS A 106 -1.63 19.33 -16.84
N LYS A 107 -2.89 19.59 -17.20
CA LYS A 107 -3.24 20.76 -18.03
C LYS A 107 -3.71 21.99 -17.27
N ASN A 108 -3.84 21.93 -15.95
CA ASN A 108 -4.07 23.12 -15.14
C ASN A 108 -2.79 23.46 -14.40
N LYS A 109 -2.03 24.37 -15.00
CA LYS A 109 -0.93 25.09 -14.37
C LYS A 109 -1.35 26.55 -14.21
#